data_AF-G4XTQ9-F1
#
_entry.id   AF-G4XTQ9-F1
#
_cell.length_a   1.000
_cell.length_b   1.000
_cell.length_c   1.000
_cell.angle_alpha   90.00
_cell.angle_beta   90.00
_cell.angle_gamma   90.00
#
_symmetry.space_group_name_H-M   'P 1'
#
loop_
_entity.id
_entity.type
_entity.pdbx_description
1 polymer ?
#
loop_
_entity_poly.entity_id
_entity_poly.type
_entity_poly.pdbx_seq_one_letter_code
_entity_poly.pdbx_strand_id
1 'polypeptide(L)'
;NYQTKNQINNLNDFHNKYIKDIENYIVKRPNIEAYNSYKDIIDKKQNSVPIGIKEISKLYEALKILCNMQNKYEKSTSNCTKCLEEANNFAVKYNDLNSDSNHIEGSLYSKMLSTLSNDYDDFKNKCGNGQSKKFPSLSQITPQKSSADTYGQIAIQYSDVETSSSSIASKLIPGLLTFAIP
;
A
#
# COMPACT_ATOMS: atom_id res chain seq x y z
N ASN A 1 6.58 -28.54 20.81
CA ASN A 1 5.95 -27.22 21.02
C ASN A 1 6.77 -26.11 20.38
N TYR A 2 6.51 -25.77 19.12
CA TYR A 2 7.23 -24.71 18.38
C TYR A 2 6.58 -23.31 18.52
N GLN A 3 5.68 -23.12 19.48
CA GLN A 3 4.81 -21.94 19.52
C GLN A 3 5.33 -20.71 20.30
N THR A 4 6.60 -20.64 20.71
CA THR A 4 6.98 -19.62 21.72
C THR A 4 8.28 -18.87 21.47
N LYS A 5 8.56 -18.34 20.27
CA LYS A 5 9.66 -17.34 20.15
C LYS A 5 9.52 -16.18 19.17
N ASN A 6 8.55 -16.20 18.25
CA ASN A 6 8.46 -15.17 17.20
C ASN A 6 7.03 -14.64 16.96
N GLN A 7 6.31 -14.18 17.99
CA GLN A 7 5.04 -13.49 17.76
C GLN A 7 5.31 -12.06 17.26
N ILE A 8 4.95 -11.81 16.01
CA ILE A 8 4.90 -10.49 15.39
C ILE A 8 3.43 -10.10 15.42
N ASN A 9 3.06 -9.14 16.27
CA ASN A 9 1.65 -8.80 16.45
C ASN A 9 1.24 -7.59 15.60
N ASN A 10 2.17 -6.69 15.35
CA ASN A 10 1.95 -5.46 14.61
C ASN A 10 3.14 -5.12 13.69
N LEU A 11 2.96 -4.06 12.90
CA LEU A 11 4.00 -3.56 11.98
C LEU A 11 5.30 -3.17 12.68
N ASN A 12 5.22 -2.58 13.88
CA ASN A 12 6.38 -2.11 14.62
C ASN A 12 7.21 -3.29 15.13
N ASP A 13 6.56 -4.37 15.60
CA ASP A 13 7.24 -5.61 16.01
C ASP A 13 7.97 -6.24 14.83
N PHE A 14 7.33 -6.25 13.65
CA PHE A 14 7.94 -6.76 12.42
C PHE A 14 9.19 -5.96 12.06
N HIS A 15 9.06 -4.62 12.02
CA HIS A 15 10.14 -3.73 11.66
C HIS A 15 11.34 -3.84 12.61
N ASN A 16 11.08 -3.75 13.91
CA ASN A 16 12.13 -3.82 14.94
C ASN A 16 12.89 -5.14 14.91
N LYS A 17 12.21 -6.24 14.59
CA LYS A 17 12.80 -7.58 14.63
C LYS A 17 13.57 -7.96 13.38
N TYR A 18 13.06 -7.60 12.20
CA TYR A 18 13.61 -8.10 10.94
C TYR A 18 14.29 -7.04 10.10
N ILE A 19 13.90 -5.76 10.24
CA ILE A 19 14.37 -4.70 9.36
C ILE A 19 15.46 -3.87 10.05
N LYS A 20 15.29 -3.55 11.33
CA LYS A 20 16.25 -2.74 12.08
C LYS A 20 17.67 -3.34 12.08
N ASP A 21 17.78 -4.65 12.24
CA ASP A 21 19.09 -5.33 12.25
C ASP A 21 19.74 -5.44 10.85
N ILE A 22 18.97 -5.25 9.77
CA ILE A 22 19.47 -5.19 8.39
C ILE A 22 20.24 -3.87 8.15
N GLU A 23 20.02 -2.84 8.95
CA GLU A 23 20.72 -1.54 8.87
C GLU A 23 22.24 -1.71 8.80
N ASN A 24 22.79 -2.60 9.65
CA ASN A 24 24.23 -2.89 9.72
C ASN A 24 24.79 -3.49 8.41
N TYR A 25 23.95 -4.13 7.60
CA TYR A 25 24.34 -4.70 6.31
C TYR A 25 24.26 -3.69 5.16
N ILE A 26 23.40 -2.68 5.26
CA ILE A 26 23.14 -1.74 4.16
C ILE A 26 24.11 -0.54 4.18
N VAL A 27 24.57 -0.10 5.35
CA VAL A 27 25.50 1.04 5.51
C VAL A 27 26.81 0.87 4.70
N LYS A 28 27.15 -0.35 4.27
CA LYS A 28 28.38 -0.66 3.50
C LYS A 28 28.18 -0.70 1.97
N ARG A 29 27.00 -0.36 1.44
CA ARG A 29 26.66 -0.49 0.00
C ARG A 29 26.33 0.87 -0.65
N PRO A 30 26.46 0.98 -1.99
CA PRO A 30 26.16 2.20 -2.74
C PRO A 30 24.68 2.64 -2.73
N ASN A 31 23.76 1.82 -2.20
CA ASN A 31 22.31 2.11 -2.17
C ASN A 31 21.84 2.73 -0.84
N ILE A 32 22.73 3.41 -0.12
CA ILE A 32 22.41 3.98 1.20
C ILE A 32 21.32 5.05 1.14
N GLU A 33 21.22 5.81 0.03
CA GLU A 33 20.18 6.82 -0.16
C GLU A 33 18.77 6.21 -0.26
N ALA A 34 18.60 5.15 -1.04
CA ALA A 34 17.33 4.45 -1.17
C ALA A 34 16.89 3.82 0.16
N TYR A 35 17.86 3.29 0.91
CA TYR A 35 17.61 2.77 2.25
C TYR A 35 17.21 3.86 3.24
N ASN A 36 17.95 4.97 3.30
CA ASN A 36 17.63 6.07 4.19
C ASN A 36 16.25 6.66 3.90
N SER A 37 15.88 6.79 2.62
CA SER A 37 14.53 7.22 2.24
C SER A 37 13.45 6.25 2.72
N TYR A 38 13.65 4.94 2.54
CA TYR A 38 12.72 3.93 3.03
C TYR A 38 12.63 3.89 4.56
N LYS A 39 13.77 3.97 5.24
CA LYS A 39 13.87 3.99 6.71
C LYS A 39 13.15 5.20 7.29
N ASP A 40 13.40 6.41 6.76
CA ASP A 40 12.74 7.63 7.22
C ASP A 40 11.22 7.56 7.09
N ILE A 41 10.73 6.94 6.00
CA ILE A 41 9.29 6.73 5.81
C ILE A 41 8.76 5.76 6.87
N ILE A 42 9.45 4.65 7.13
CA ILE A 42 9.02 3.70 8.16
C ILE A 42 9.07 4.32 9.54
N ASP A 43 10.18 4.93 9.95
CA ASP A 43 10.34 5.52 11.28
C ASP A 43 9.24 6.57 11.54
N LYS A 44 8.91 7.40 10.54
CA LYS A 44 7.78 8.35 10.61
C LYS A 44 6.42 7.65 10.74
N LYS A 45 6.23 6.48 10.12
CA LYS A 45 4.99 5.69 10.19
C LYS A 45 4.93 4.79 11.42
N GLN A 46 6.07 4.40 11.98
CA GLN A 46 6.20 3.56 13.18
C GLN A 46 5.74 4.31 14.43
N ASN A 47 5.91 5.64 14.44
CA ASN A 47 5.38 6.55 15.45
C ASN A 47 3.84 6.75 15.36
N SER A 48 3.17 6.16 14.37
CA SER A 48 1.71 6.09 14.29
C SER A 48 1.19 4.87 15.05
N VAL A 49 -0.08 4.92 15.44
CA VAL A 49 -0.82 3.81 16.09
C VAL A 49 -0.53 2.48 15.37
N PRO A 50 -0.03 1.45 16.07
CA PRO A 50 0.38 0.20 15.45
C PRO A 50 -0.82 -0.50 14.82
N ILE A 51 -0.74 -0.77 13.52
CA ILE A 51 -1.68 -1.60 12.79
C ILE A 51 -1.33 -3.08 13.01
N GLY A 52 -2.33 -3.91 13.27
CA GLY A 52 -2.14 -5.34 13.45
C GLY A 52 -1.69 -6.03 12.16
N ILE A 53 -0.89 -7.09 12.29
CA ILE A 53 -0.34 -7.80 11.13
C ILE A 53 -1.44 -8.45 10.26
N LYS A 54 -2.57 -8.82 10.87
CA LYS A 54 -3.72 -9.38 10.16
C LYS A 54 -4.35 -8.33 9.25
N GLU A 55 -4.52 -7.12 9.74
CA GLU A 55 -5.09 -5.99 9.02
C GLU A 55 -4.18 -5.59 7.85
N ILE A 56 -2.86 -5.54 8.08
CA ILE A 56 -1.88 -5.33 7.01
C ILE A 56 -1.99 -6.42 5.95
N SER A 57 -2.10 -7.69 6.35
CA SER A 57 -2.23 -8.80 5.42
C SER A 57 -3.47 -8.66 4.54
N LYS A 58 -4.62 -8.22 5.09
CA LYS A 58 -5.83 -7.97 4.29
C LYS A 58 -5.61 -6.86 3.24
N LEU A 59 -4.97 -5.76 3.63
CA LEU A 59 -4.63 -4.65 2.72
C LEU A 59 -3.64 -5.09 1.63
N TYR A 60 -2.65 -5.92 2.00
CA TYR A 60 -1.68 -6.47 1.06
C TYR A 60 -2.33 -7.36 -0.01
N GLU A 61 -3.33 -8.18 0.36
CA GLU A 61 -4.07 -8.96 -0.63
C GLU A 61 -4.81 -8.07 -1.64
N ALA A 62 -5.37 -6.93 -1.22
CA ALA A 62 -5.98 -5.97 -2.15
C ALA A 62 -4.93 -5.31 -3.06
N LEU A 63 -3.79 -4.88 -2.49
CA LEU A 63 -2.67 -4.35 -3.25
C LEU A 63 -2.19 -5.34 -4.33
N LYS A 64 -2.09 -6.62 -3.99
CA LYS A 64 -1.66 -7.67 -4.92
C LYS A 64 -2.59 -7.78 -6.13
N ILE A 65 -3.91 -7.68 -5.92
CA ILE A 65 -4.89 -7.67 -7.03
C ILE A 65 -4.64 -6.45 -7.93
N LEU A 66 -4.39 -5.27 -7.35
CA LEU A 66 -4.10 -4.05 -8.11
C LEU A 66 -2.79 -4.16 -8.91
N CYS A 67 -1.73 -4.72 -8.32
CA CYS A 67 -0.49 -5.02 -9.05
C CYS A 67 -0.71 -6.03 -10.19
N ASN A 68 -1.55 -7.05 -9.98
CA ASN A 68 -1.90 -8.01 -11.03
C ASN A 68 -2.62 -7.32 -12.21
N MET A 69 -3.50 -6.35 -11.94
CA MET A 69 -4.11 -5.51 -12.97
C MET A 69 -3.06 -4.73 -13.76
N GLN A 70 -2.11 -4.07 -13.09
CA GLN A 70 -1.03 -3.33 -13.74
C GLN A 70 -0.16 -4.24 -14.63
N ASN A 71 0.24 -5.40 -14.11
CA ASN A 71 1.03 -6.38 -14.85
C ASN A 71 0.29 -6.92 -16.09
N LYS A 72 -1.02 -7.16 -15.98
CA LYS A 72 -1.86 -7.59 -17.11
C LYS A 72 -2.02 -6.48 -18.15
N TYR A 73 -2.17 -5.24 -17.70
CA TYR A 73 -2.26 -4.06 -18.57
C TYR A 73 -1.00 -3.90 -19.42
N GLU A 74 0.19 -3.92 -18.81
CA GLU A 74 1.48 -3.78 -19.50
C GLU A 74 1.70 -4.85 -20.58
N LYS A 75 1.29 -6.10 -20.31
CA LYS A 75 1.44 -7.22 -21.25
C LYS A 75 0.45 -7.20 -22.43
N SER A 76 -0.58 -6.36 -22.39
CA SER A 76 -1.75 -6.47 -23.28
C SER A 76 -1.96 -5.29 -24.23
N THR A 77 -0.90 -4.51 -24.49
CA THR A 77 -0.93 -3.32 -25.38
C THR A 77 -2.09 -2.39 -25.03
N SER A 78 -2.25 -2.07 -23.74
CA SER A 78 -3.26 -1.13 -23.23
C SER A 78 -4.73 -1.58 -23.36
N ASN A 79 -5.01 -2.87 -23.57
CA ASN A 79 -6.37 -3.40 -23.53
C ASN A 79 -6.77 -3.81 -22.10
N CYS A 80 -7.46 -2.91 -21.40
CA CYS A 80 -7.93 -3.14 -20.03
C CYS A 80 -9.04 -4.19 -19.91
N THR A 81 -9.59 -4.71 -21.01
CA THR A 81 -10.62 -5.77 -20.95
C THR A 81 -10.13 -6.99 -20.18
N LYS A 82 -8.82 -7.32 -20.27
CA LYS A 82 -8.21 -8.44 -19.54
C LYS A 82 -8.04 -8.19 -18.04
N CYS A 83 -8.25 -6.96 -17.58
CA CYS A 83 -8.13 -6.56 -16.18
C CYS A 83 -9.49 -6.55 -15.47
N LEU A 84 -10.60 -6.71 -16.19
CA LEU A 84 -11.96 -6.62 -15.63
C LEU A 84 -12.24 -7.65 -14.54
N GLU A 85 -11.75 -8.89 -14.71
CA GLU A 85 -11.89 -9.92 -13.70
C GLU A 85 -11.22 -9.53 -12.38
N GLU A 86 -9.97 -9.06 -12.45
CA GLU A 86 -9.23 -8.59 -11.28
C GLU A 86 -9.85 -7.32 -10.68
N ALA A 87 -10.41 -6.44 -11.51
CA ALA A 87 -11.09 -5.24 -11.05
C ALA A 87 -12.35 -5.57 -10.24
N ASN A 88 -13.11 -6.58 -10.65
CA ASN A 88 -14.24 -7.10 -9.89
C ASN A 88 -13.78 -7.72 -8.56
N ASN A 89 -12.72 -8.52 -8.58
CA ASN A 89 -12.14 -9.08 -7.35
C ASN A 89 -11.64 -7.98 -6.40
N PHE A 90 -11.02 -6.94 -6.93
CA PHE A 90 -10.58 -5.78 -6.16
C PHE A 90 -11.76 -5.05 -5.52
N ALA A 91 -12.83 -4.78 -6.27
CA ALA A 91 -14.01 -4.09 -5.74
C ALA A 91 -14.69 -4.88 -4.60
N VAL A 92 -14.80 -6.20 -4.73
CA VAL A 92 -15.29 -7.08 -3.65
C VAL A 92 -14.39 -6.97 -2.42
N LYS A 93 -13.07 -7.13 -2.62
CA LYS A 93 -12.09 -7.05 -1.53
C LYS A 93 -12.08 -5.68 -0.85
N TYR A 94 -12.23 -4.62 -1.62
CA TYR A 94 -12.30 -3.25 -1.14
C TYR A 94 -13.52 -3.04 -0.23
N ASN A 95 -14.69 -3.58 -0.61
CA ASN A 95 -15.90 -3.48 0.22
C ASN A 95 -15.75 -4.20 1.56
N ASP A 96 -15.10 -5.37 1.58
CA ASP A 96 -14.76 -6.07 2.82
C ASP A 96 -13.84 -5.22 3.71
N LEU A 97 -12.82 -4.58 3.11
CA LEU A 97 -11.88 -3.73 3.83
C LEU A 97 -12.53 -2.44 4.36
N ASN A 98 -13.44 -1.84 3.59
CA ASN A 98 -14.17 -0.62 3.95
C ASN A 98 -15.17 -0.86 5.10
N SER A 99 -15.63 -2.10 5.26
CA SER A 99 -16.53 -2.53 6.34
C SER A 99 -15.79 -3.07 7.57
N ASP A 100 -14.46 -3.13 7.55
CA ASP A 100 -13.65 -3.64 8.66
C ASP A 100 -13.74 -2.70 9.88
N SER A 101 -13.84 -3.26 11.09
CA SER A 101 -13.88 -2.48 12.33
C SER A 101 -12.62 -1.66 12.60
N ASN A 102 -11.50 -2.00 11.96
CA ASN A 102 -10.26 -1.22 12.03
C ASN A 102 -10.26 -0.02 11.07
N HIS A 103 -11.27 0.13 10.21
CA HIS A 103 -11.46 1.27 9.33
C HIS A 103 -11.95 2.49 10.12
N ILE A 104 -11.07 3.04 10.95
CA ILE A 104 -11.35 4.18 11.84
C ILE A 104 -10.79 5.47 11.23
N GLU A 105 -11.54 6.56 11.30
CA GLU A 105 -11.15 7.86 10.77
C GLU A 105 -9.76 8.29 11.27
N GLY A 106 -8.91 8.75 10.36
CA GLY A 106 -7.52 9.17 10.66
C GLY A 106 -6.51 8.03 10.89
N SER A 107 -6.96 6.78 11.03
CA SER A 107 -6.06 5.64 11.25
C SER A 107 -5.16 5.35 10.05
N LEU A 108 -4.03 4.68 10.32
CA LEU A 108 -3.12 4.22 9.26
C LEU A 108 -3.81 3.25 8.29
N TYR A 109 -4.71 2.40 8.80
CA TYR A 109 -5.52 1.49 7.99
C TYR A 109 -6.38 2.27 6.99
N SER A 110 -7.13 3.28 7.47
CA SER A 110 -7.98 4.12 6.61
C SER A 110 -7.16 4.86 5.56
N LYS A 111 -5.99 5.40 5.94
CA LYS A 111 -5.09 6.05 4.98
C LYS A 111 -4.61 5.08 3.90
N MET A 112 -4.20 3.86 4.27
CA MET A 112 -3.79 2.84 3.31
C MET A 112 -4.93 2.43 2.38
N LEU A 113 -6.14 2.27 2.91
CA LEU A 113 -7.33 1.96 2.12
C LEU A 113 -7.69 3.10 1.16
N SER A 114 -7.58 4.37 1.58
CA SER A 114 -7.76 5.53 0.71
C SER A 114 -6.73 5.54 -0.44
N THR A 115 -5.47 5.25 -0.15
CA THR A 115 -4.44 5.14 -1.19
C THR A 115 -4.78 4.05 -2.21
N LEU A 116 -5.20 2.87 -1.76
CA LEU A 116 -5.64 1.79 -2.66
C LEU A 116 -6.84 2.20 -3.53
N SER A 117 -7.80 2.94 -2.97
CA SER A 117 -8.94 3.48 -3.72
C SER A 117 -8.48 4.41 -4.83
N ASN A 118 -7.60 5.37 -4.49
CA ASN A 118 -7.09 6.35 -5.45
C ASN A 118 -6.27 5.66 -6.56
N ASP A 119 -5.39 4.73 -6.20
CA ASP A 119 -4.57 4.01 -7.17
C ASP A 119 -5.42 3.15 -8.13
N TYR A 120 -6.55 2.59 -7.64
CA TYR A 120 -7.51 1.89 -8.48
C TYR A 120 -8.23 2.83 -9.46
N ASP A 121 -8.68 3.99 -8.98
CA ASP A 121 -9.31 5.00 -9.85
C ASP A 121 -8.33 5.54 -10.90
N ASP A 122 -7.07 5.78 -10.52
CA ASP A 122 -6.00 6.16 -11.43
C ASP A 122 -5.73 5.07 -12.47
N PHE A 123 -5.70 3.80 -12.06
CA PHE A 123 -5.58 2.68 -12.99
C PHE A 123 -6.76 2.66 -13.98
N LYS A 124 -7.98 2.77 -13.47
CA LYS A 124 -9.20 2.82 -14.28
C LYS A 124 -9.17 3.98 -15.27
N ASN A 125 -8.65 5.14 -14.89
CA ASN A 125 -8.53 6.31 -15.77
C ASN A 125 -7.51 6.12 -16.90
N LYS A 126 -6.49 5.28 -16.72
CA LYS A 126 -5.55 4.90 -17.79
C LYS A 126 -6.20 4.02 -18.86
N CYS A 127 -7.31 3.36 -18.53
CA CYS A 127 -8.06 2.51 -19.46
C CYS A 127 -8.89 3.33 -20.47
N GLY A 128 -8.26 3.82 -21.53
CA GLY A 128 -8.92 4.65 -22.56
C GLY A 128 -10.09 4.01 -23.33
N ASN A 129 -10.61 4.75 -24.32
CA ASN A 129 -11.67 4.30 -25.25
C ASN A 129 -12.95 3.77 -24.57
N GLY A 130 -13.33 4.37 -23.44
CA GLY A 130 -14.54 4.00 -22.69
C GLY A 130 -14.46 2.67 -21.93
N GLN A 131 -13.30 2.01 -21.92
CA GLN A 131 -13.11 0.75 -21.18
C GLN A 131 -13.20 0.97 -19.67
N SER A 132 -12.78 2.13 -19.15
CA SER A 132 -12.98 2.54 -17.75
C SER A 132 -14.43 2.36 -17.27
N LYS A 133 -15.42 2.56 -18.15
CA LYS A 133 -16.84 2.46 -17.78
C LYS A 133 -17.30 1.03 -17.49
N LYS A 134 -16.52 0.03 -17.91
CA LYS A 134 -16.79 -1.39 -17.63
C LYS A 134 -16.22 -1.83 -16.28
N PHE A 135 -15.35 -1.03 -15.67
CA PHE A 135 -14.81 -1.33 -14.36
C PHE A 135 -15.86 -1.06 -13.30
N PRO A 136 -15.92 -1.88 -12.23
CA PRO A 136 -16.77 -1.58 -11.11
C PRO A 136 -16.34 -0.27 -10.45
N SER A 137 -17.33 0.54 -10.07
CA SER A 137 -17.11 1.66 -9.16
C SER A 137 -16.92 1.13 -7.75
N LEU A 138 -15.99 1.72 -7.01
CA LEU A 138 -15.83 1.42 -5.59
C LEU A 138 -16.95 2.08 -4.79
N SER A 139 -17.34 1.44 -3.69
CA SER A 139 -18.22 2.08 -2.72
C SER A 139 -17.53 3.30 -2.10
N GLN A 140 -18.33 4.28 -1.69
CA GLN A 140 -17.81 5.45 -0.98
C GLN A 140 -17.06 5.00 0.28
N ILE A 141 -15.88 5.58 0.52
CA ILE A 141 -15.11 5.29 1.72
C ILE A 141 -15.85 5.82 2.95
N THR A 142 -16.11 4.96 3.92
CA THR A 142 -16.91 5.28 5.11
C THR A 142 -16.20 4.84 6.38
N PRO A 143 -15.16 5.58 6.82
CA PRO A 143 -14.48 5.25 8.05
C PRO A 143 -15.40 5.48 9.26
N GLN A 144 -15.27 4.62 10.27
CA GLN A 144 -15.94 4.77 11.55
C GLN A 144 -15.35 5.98 12.29
N LYS A 145 -16.20 6.82 12.85
CA LYS A 145 -15.77 7.93 13.72
C LYS A 145 -15.14 7.34 14.99
N SER A 146 -14.01 7.88 15.42
CA SER A 146 -13.45 7.50 16.72
C SER A 146 -14.37 8.01 17.84
N SER A 147 -14.66 7.17 18.83
CA SER A 147 -15.23 7.66 20.09
C SER A 147 -14.19 8.54 20.77
N ALA A 148 -14.60 9.74 21.19
CA ALA A 148 -13.73 10.83 21.64
C ALA A 148 -12.83 10.50 22.86
N ASP A 149 -12.99 9.35 23.50
CA ASP A 149 -12.30 9.00 24.76
C ASP A 149 -11.12 8.02 24.62
N THR A 150 -10.58 7.77 23.41
CA THR A 150 -9.37 6.90 23.27
C THR A 150 -8.29 7.41 22.31
N TYR A 151 -8.57 8.45 21.51
CA TYR A 151 -7.60 9.05 20.57
C TYR A 151 -7.57 10.58 20.60
N GLY A 152 -7.99 11.20 21.72
CA GLY A 152 -7.73 12.62 21.95
C GLY A 152 -6.23 12.89 21.85
N GLN A 153 -5.82 13.78 20.93
CA GLN A 153 -4.44 14.19 20.61
C GLN A 153 -3.57 13.29 19.73
N ILE A 154 -4.04 12.89 18.55
CA ILE A 154 -3.13 12.73 17.38
C ILE A 154 -3.76 13.35 16.13
N ALA A 155 -4.08 14.64 16.18
CA ALA A 155 -4.15 15.46 14.97
C ALA A 155 -2.72 15.75 14.50
N ILE A 156 -2.03 14.75 13.95
CA ILE A 156 -0.75 15.01 13.27
C ILE A 156 -1.10 15.65 11.93
N GLN A 157 -0.83 16.95 11.85
CA GLN A 157 -0.68 17.69 10.60
C GLN A 157 0.37 16.98 9.74
N TYR A 158 -0.08 16.12 8.84
CA TYR A 158 0.70 15.79 7.66
C TYR A 158 0.53 16.98 6.73
N SER A 159 1.53 17.87 6.70
CA SER A 159 1.66 18.81 5.60
C SER A 159 1.66 18.00 4.30
N ASP A 160 0.79 18.38 3.37
CA ASP A 160 0.80 17.87 2.00
C ASP A 160 2.22 18.02 1.44
N VAL A 161 2.97 16.91 1.40
CA VAL A 161 4.08 16.85 0.46
C VAL A 161 3.39 16.62 -0.87
N GLU A 162 3.20 17.71 -1.61
CA GLU A 162 3.04 17.70 -3.05
C GLU A 162 4.21 16.88 -3.64
N THR A 163 4.04 15.56 -3.70
CA THR A 163 4.80 14.77 -4.66
C THR A 163 4.13 15.02 -5.98
N SER A 164 4.58 16.08 -6.66
CA SER A 164 4.35 16.31 -8.08
C SER A 164 4.35 14.96 -8.80
N SER A 165 3.30 14.71 -9.59
CA SER A 165 3.09 13.52 -10.38
C SER A 165 4.25 13.31 -11.36
N SER A 166 5.35 12.75 -10.86
CA SER A 166 6.50 12.33 -11.66
C SER A 166 6.21 10.94 -12.18
N SER A 167 6.24 10.82 -13.51
CA SER A 167 5.84 9.63 -14.25
C SER A 167 6.50 8.35 -13.72
N ILE A 168 5.74 7.26 -13.72
CA ILE A 168 6.19 5.92 -13.30
C ILE A 168 7.46 5.47 -14.06
N ALA A 169 7.74 6.07 -15.23
CA ALA A 169 8.94 5.83 -16.03
C ALA A 169 10.25 6.38 -15.44
N SER A 170 10.21 7.37 -14.54
CA SER A 170 11.44 7.96 -13.95
C SER A 170 11.89 7.30 -12.65
N LYS A 171 11.13 6.31 -12.13
CA LYS A 171 11.43 5.58 -10.88
C LYS A 171 11.96 4.16 -11.09
N LEU A 172 12.21 3.73 -12.34
CA LEU A 172 12.90 2.48 -12.61
C LEU A 172 14.39 2.63 -12.25
N ILE A 173 14.71 2.13 -11.07
CA ILE A 173 16.07 1.99 -10.52
C ILE A 173 16.94 1.22 -11.53
N PRO A 174 18.17 1.68 -11.84
CA PRO A 174 19.13 0.97 -12.70
C PRO A 174 19.50 -0.46 -12.25
N GLY A 175 19.11 -0.87 -11.04
CA GLY A 175 19.44 -2.17 -10.46
C GLY A 175 18.63 -3.35 -11.00
N LEU A 176 17.40 -3.12 -11.48
CA LEU A 176 16.54 -4.20 -12.01
C LEU A 176 16.96 -4.67 -13.42
N LEU A 177 17.83 -3.93 -14.11
CA LEU A 177 18.37 -4.32 -15.42
C LEU A 177 19.53 -5.33 -15.33
N THR A 178 19.98 -5.73 -14.15
CA THR A 178 21.08 -6.71 -13.99
C THR A 178 20.64 -8.17 -13.94
N PHE A 179 19.33 -8.44 -13.87
CA PHE A 179 18.77 -9.81 -13.88
C PHE A 179 18.05 -10.18 -15.19
N ALA A 180 18.11 -9.31 -16.20
CA ALA A 180 17.59 -9.56 -17.53
C ALA A 180 18.75 -9.53 -18.55
N ILE A 181 19.69 -10.46 -18.42
CA ILE A 181 20.58 -10.86 -19.52
C ILE A 181 20.45 -12.39 -19.63
N PRO A 182 20.29 -12.95 -20.85
CA PRO A 182 20.00 -14.37 -21.06
C PRO A 182 21.05 -15.33 -20.47
#